data_AF-A0A8B9RP94-F1
#
_entry.id   AF-A0A8B9RP94-F1
#
_cell.length_a   1.000
_cell.length_b   1.000
_cell.length_c   1.000
_cell.angle_alpha   90.00
_cell.angle_beta   90.00
_cell.angle_gamma   90.00
#
_symmetry.space_group_name_H-M   'P 1'
#
loop_
_entity.id
_entity.type
_entity.pdbx_description
1 polymer ?
#
loop_
_entity_poly.entity_id
_entity_poly.type
_entity_poly.pdbx_seq_one_letter_code
_entity_poly.pdbx_strand_id
1 'polypeptide(L)'
;MFLSMSEKEQSGCRRLLELLSAEDLMALKDTVTNRLISVESTREAVEAIIAYSQSAEELLKRRKVHREVIFQYLAKEGVAVPPNTEKLHLVRRTLALWSDKKLIFCPNLEQSGLKCLSTPHGLVLVAVAGTIHRENLCLGIFEQVFGLIRDPLEGNRWKMKYVHLKIKGQVGGKQLPVLTYESDDMLQLFTT
;
A
#
# COMPACT_ATOMS: atom_id res chain seq x y z
N MET A 1 15.30 5.45 23.87
CA MET A 1 14.77 4.13 23.46
C MET A 1 14.98 4.05 21.96
N PHE A 2 15.99 3.32 21.49
CA PHE A 2 16.22 3.16 20.05
C PHE A 2 15.08 2.27 19.53
N LEU A 3 14.19 2.85 18.71
CA LEU A 3 13.16 2.05 18.05
C LEU A 3 13.88 1.19 17.02
N SER A 4 14.11 -0.09 17.34
CA SER A 4 14.59 -1.07 16.37
C SER A 4 13.53 -1.26 15.29
N MET A 5 13.99 -1.59 14.08
CA MET A 5 13.12 -1.95 12.95
C MET A 5 12.19 -3.11 13.34
N SER A 6 10.94 -3.09 12.86
CA SER A 6 9.99 -4.18 13.09
C SER A 6 10.49 -5.49 12.46
N GLU A 7 9.97 -6.65 12.89
CA GLU A 7 10.35 -7.94 12.31
C GLU A 7 10.11 -7.99 10.79
N LYS A 8 9.00 -7.39 10.34
CA LYS A 8 8.64 -7.30 8.92
C LYS A 8 9.57 -6.37 8.14
N GLU A 9 9.96 -5.25 8.73
CA GLU A 9 10.96 -4.36 8.15
C GLU A 9 12.33 -5.05 8.04
N GLN A 10 12.78 -5.75 9.09
CA GLN A 10 14.04 -6.49 9.06
C GLN A 10 14.01 -7.59 7.99
N SER A 11 12.93 -8.38 7.94
CA SER A 11 12.73 -9.42 6.93
C SER A 11 12.74 -8.85 5.50
N GLY A 12 12.05 -7.73 5.29
CA GLY A 12 12.05 -7.02 4.01
C GLY A 12 13.43 -6.46 3.63
N CYS A 13 14.15 -5.89 4.59
CA CYS A 13 15.51 -5.42 4.39
C CYS A 13 16.48 -6.54 4.01
N ARG A 14 16.41 -7.72 4.63
CA ARG A 14 17.25 -8.87 4.22
C ARG A 14 17.08 -9.18 2.74
N ARG A 15 15.83 -9.39 2.31
CA ARG A 15 15.50 -9.71 0.91
C ARG A 15 15.88 -8.59 -0.07
N LEU A 16 15.74 -7.33 0.33
CA LEU A 16 16.17 -6.20 -0.49
C LEU A 16 17.69 -6.12 -0.59
N LEU A 17 18.40 -6.34 0.52
CA LEU A 17 19.86 -6.25 0.58
C LEU A 17 20.54 -7.36 -0.23
N GLU A 18 19.92 -8.54 -0.32
CA GLU A 18 20.36 -9.64 -1.19
C GLU A 18 20.34 -9.30 -2.69
N LEU A 19 19.67 -8.23 -3.10
CA LEU A 19 19.68 -7.75 -4.48
C LEU A 19 20.86 -6.82 -4.80
N LEU A 20 21.62 -6.37 -3.79
CA LEU A 20 22.81 -5.56 -4.03
C LEU A 20 23.97 -6.44 -4.50
N SER A 21 24.87 -5.83 -5.29
CA SER A 21 26.17 -6.43 -5.59
C SER A 21 26.98 -6.60 -4.29
N ALA A 22 27.90 -7.57 -4.26
CA ALA A 22 28.77 -7.76 -3.09
C ALA A 22 29.59 -6.50 -2.76
N GLU A 23 30.04 -5.77 -3.79
CA GLU A 23 30.77 -4.51 -3.63
C GLU A 23 29.89 -3.42 -2.97
N ASP A 24 28.68 -3.20 -3.48
CA ASP A 24 27.78 -2.18 -2.94
C ASP A 24 27.29 -2.52 -1.53
N LEU A 25 27.06 -3.82 -1.26
CA LEU A 25 26.68 -4.31 0.05
C LEU A 25 27.79 -4.05 1.07
N MET A 26 29.04 -4.36 0.74
CA MET A 26 30.18 -4.12 1.63
C MET A 26 30.43 -2.63 1.86
N ALA A 27 30.33 -1.81 0.81
CA ALA A 27 30.44 -0.35 0.93
C ALA A 27 29.31 0.25 1.78
N LEU A 28 28.09 -0.27 1.64
CA LEU A 28 26.96 0.12 2.47
C LEU A 28 27.20 -0.27 3.94
N LYS A 29 27.65 -1.51 4.20
CA LYS A 29 28.03 -1.97 5.56
C LYS A 29 29.00 -1.00 6.20
N ASP A 30 30.09 -0.65 5.53
CA ASP A 30 31.12 0.23 6.11
C ASP A 30 30.56 1.61 6.47
N THR A 31 29.63 2.12 5.66
CA THR A 31 28.98 3.40 5.90
C THR A 31 27.93 3.33 7.01
N VAL A 32 27.27 2.19 7.21
CA VAL A 32 26.23 2.01 8.26
C VAL A 32 26.88 1.72 9.61
N THR A 33 27.96 0.93 9.63
CA THR A 33 28.67 0.52 10.85
C THR A 33 29.78 1.48 11.27
N ASN A 34 29.99 2.57 10.53
CA ASN A 34 31.14 3.48 10.68
C ASN A 34 32.48 2.74 10.66
N ARG A 35 32.58 1.65 9.88
CA ARG A 35 33.75 0.75 9.80
C ARG A 35 34.18 0.12 11.12
N LEU A 36 33.33 0.13 12.15
CA LEU A 36 33.63 -0.47 13.45
C LEU A 36 33.52 -2.01 13.43
N ILE A 37 32.89 -2.56 12.39
CA ILE A 37 32.64 -4.00 12.27
C ILE A 37 33.37 -4.52 11.03
N SER A 38 34.28 -5.48 11.25
CA SER A 38 34.81 -6.31 10.18
C SER A 38 33.86 -7.48 9.94
N VAL A 39 33.49 -7.70 8.69
CA VAL A 39 32.70 -8.88 8.27
C VAL A 39 33.35 -9.43 7.01
N GLU A 40 33.31 -10.75 6.83
CA GLU A 40 33.94 -11.41 5.68
C GLU A 40 32.90 -12.01 4.72
N SER A 41 31.66 -12.19 5.18
CA SER A 41 30.58 -12.75 4.38
C SER A 41 29.46 -11.75 4.07
N THR A 42 28.79 -11.95 2.94
CA THR A 42 27.59 -11.17 2.56
C THR A 42 26.49 -11.29 3.61
N ARG A 43 26.30 -12.48 4.20
CA ARG A 43 25.30 -12.72 5.24
C ARG A 43 25.57 -11.89 6.50
N GLU A 44 26.81 -11.87 6.98
CA GLU A 44 27.19 -11.05 8.13
C GLU A 44 27.08 -9.57 7.82
N ALA A 45 27.40 -9.15 6.60
CA ALA A 45 27.22 -7.77 6.17
C ALA A 45 25.75 -7.34 6.22
N VAL A 46 24.81 -8.19 5.77
CA VAL A 46 23.37 -7.93 5.85
C VAL A 46 22.92 -7.77 7.30
N GLU A 47 23.28 -8.71 8.18
CA GLU A 47 22.88 -8.62 9.59
C GLU A 47 23.51 -7.41 10.30
N ALA A 48 24.76 -7.08 10.00
CA ALA A 48 25.43 -5.89 10.51
C ALA A 48 24.75 -4.59 10.06
N ILE A 49 24.36 -4.51 8.78
CA ILE A 49 23.60 -3.35 8.25
C ILE A 49 22.28 -3.20 9.00
N ILE A 50 21.52 -4.29 9.17
CA ILE A 50 20.22 -4.24 9.84
C ILE A 50 20.38 -3.85 11.32
N ALA A 51 21.35 -4.43 12.02
CA ALA A 51 21.57 -4.17 13.44
C ALA A 51 22.02 -2.72 13.74
N TYR A 52 22.72 -2.07 12.81
CA TYR A 52 23.27 -0.72 12.98
C TYR A 52 22.47 0.38 12.27
N SER A 53 21.44 0.02 11.50
CA SER A 53 20.54 1.01 10.88
C SER A 53 19.56 1.58 11.89
N GLN A 54 19.32 2.90 11.84
CA GLN A 54 18.39 3.56 12.78
C GLN A 54 16.92 3.35 12.38
N SER A 55 16.66 3.20 11.08
CA SER A 55 15.33 2.90 10.55
C SER A 55 15.42 2.33 9.13
N ALA A 56 14.35 1.64 8.71
CA ALA A 56 14.17 1.21 7.34
C ALA A 56 14.24 2.38 6.34
N GLU A 57 13.64 3.53 6.69
CA GLU A 57 13.58 4.69 5.80
C GLU A 57 14.97 5.28 5.52
N GLU A 58 15.79 5.41 6.57
CA GLU A 58 17.15 5.91 6.49
C GLU A 58 18.03 4.99 5.62
N LEU A 59 17.96 3.68 5.87
CA LEU A 59 18.67 2.67 5.08
C LEU A 59 18.30 2.74 3.60
N LEU A 60 17.01 2.77 3.27
CA LEU A 60 16.51 2.82 1.88
C LEU A 60 16.94 4.11 1.15
N LYS A 61 17.16 5.21 1.89
CA LYS A 61 17.63 6.48 1.32
C LYS A 61 19.14 6.49 1.04
N ARG A 62 19.94 5.59 1.64
CA ARG A 62 21.40 5.52 1.44
C ARG A 62 21.76 5.40 -0.06
N ARG A 63 22.90 5.99 -0.43
CA ARG A 63 23.35 6.12 -1.83
C ARG A 63 23.48 4.78 -2.55
N LYS A 64 23.95 3.73 -1.86
CA LYS A 64 24.16 2.39 -2.40
C LYS A 64 22.88 1.58 -2.60
N VAL A 65 21.77 2.00 -1.98
CA VAL A 65 20.46 1.44 -2.27
C VAL A 65 19.87 2.20 -3.47
N HIS A 66 20.17 1.74 -4.67
CA HIS A 66 19.76 2.42 -5.90
C HIS A 66 18.25 2.30 -6.15
N ARG A 67 17.68 3.25 -6.93
CA ARG A 67 16.25 3.22 -7.33
C ARG A 67 15.86 1.87 -7.91
N GLU A 68 16.74 1.31 -8.75
CA GLU A 68 16.48 0.06 -9.47
C GLU A 68 16.38 -1.14 -8.55
N VAL A 69 17.20 -1.20 -7.51
CA VAL A 69 17.14 -2.25 -6.48
C VAL A 69 15.78 -2.22 -5.76
N ILE A 70 15.31 -1.03 -5.36
CA ILE A 70 14.01 -0.89 -4.68
C ILE A 70 12.85 -1.24 -5.64
N PHE A 71 12.95 -0.81 -6.90
CA PHE A 71 11.95 -1.14 -7.92
C PHE A 71 11.85 -2.65 -8.14
N GLN A 72 12.99 -3.32 -8.33
CA GLN A 72 13.05 -4.78 -8.50
C GLN A 72 12.55 -5.52 -7.26
N TYR A 73 12.89 -5.05 -6.07
CA TYR A 73 12.36 -5.59 -4.82
C TYR A 73 10.83 -5.53 -4.78
N LEU A 74 10.24 -4.36 -5.03
CA LEU A 74 8.78 -4.19 -5.04
C LEU A 74 8.09 -5.08 -6.08
N ALA A 75 8.68 -5.22 -7.27
CA ALA A 75 8.19 -6.12 -8.30
C ALA A 75 8.22 -7.59 -7.84
N LYS A 76 9.30 -8.03 -7.18
CA LYS A 76 9.42 -9.38 -6.61
C LYS A 76 8.39 -9.67 -5.50
N GLU A 77 8.03 -8.66 -4.72
CA GLU A 77 6.97 -8.76 -3.70
C GLU A 77 5.54 -8.61 -4.28
N GLY A 78 5.40 -8.55 -5.61
CA GLY A 78 4.09 -8.45 -6.28
C GLY A 78 3.47 -7.05 -6.25
N VAL A 79 4.24 -6.01 -5.91
CA VAL A 79 3.77 -4.63 -5.88
C VAL A 79 4.04 -3.97 -7.23
N ALA A 80 2.98 -3.78 -8.02
CA ALA A 80 3.06 -3.05 -9.28
C ALA A 80 3.32 -1.55 -9.06
N VAL A 81 4.34 -1.02 -9.74
CA VAL A 81 4.72 0.40 -9.70
C VAL A 81 5.16 0.84 -11.11
N PRO A 82 4.84 2.06 -11.58
CA PRO A 82 5.32 2.56 -12.87
C PRO A 82 6.85 2.61 -12.95
N PRO A 83 7.47 2.27 -14.10
CA PRO A 83 8.93 2.17 -14.22
C PRO A 83 9.66 3.53 -14.08
N ASN A 84 8.96 4.64 -14.34
CA ASN A 84 9.47 6.00 -14.18
C ASN A 84 9.29 6.57 -12.75
N THR A 85 8.87 5.75 -11.78
CA THR A 85 8.65 6.19 -10.40
C THR A 85 9.97 6.60 -9.74
N GLU A 86 9.96 7.78 -9.12
CA GLU A 86 11.12 8.32 -8.40
C GLU A 86 11.48 7.50 -7.16
N LYS A 87 12.77 7.51 -6.79
CA LYS A 87 13.28 6.75 -5.63
C LYS A 87 12.49 7.03 -4.36
N LEU A 88 12.18 8.29 -4.06
CA LEU A 88 11.45 8.66 -2.85
C LEU A 88 10.06 8.00 -2.78
N HIS A 89 9.35 7.91 -3.91
CA HIS A 89 8.06 7.23 -3.99
C HIS A 89 8.20 5.72 -3.81
N LEU A 90 9.24 5.10 -4.36
CA LEU A 90 9.54 3.68 -4.12
C LEU A 90 9.86 3.40 -2.65
N VAL A 91 10.62 4.28 -1.99
CA VAL A 91 10.90 4.18 -0.54
C VAL A 91 9.59 4.20 0.25
N ARG A 92 8.71 5.18 0.00
CA ARG A 92 7.40 5.27 0.66
C ARG A 92 6.56 4.01 0.43
N ARG A 93 6.56 3.48 -0.79
CA ARG A 93 5.82 2.25 -1.13
C ARG A 93 6.37 1.03 -0.40
N THR A 94 7.68 0.94 -0.28
CA THR A 94 8.38 -0.14 0.45
C THR A 94 8.08 -0.09 1.94
N LEU A 95 8.14 1.09 2.56
CA LEU A 95 7.75 1.27 3.96
C LEU A 95 6.27 0.94 4.20
N ALA A 96 5.39 1.31 3.26
CA ALA A 96 3.99 0.94 3.33
C ALA A 96 3.76 -0.58 3.22
N LEU A 97 4.55 -1.28 2.41
CA LEU A 97 4.53 -2.74 2.30
C LEU A 97 4.95 -3.41 3.62
N TRP A 98 6.01 -2.88 4.24
CA TRP A 98 6.54 -3.39 5.51
C TRP A 98 5.74 -2.97 6.74
N SER A 99 4.83 -2.01 6.58
CA SER A 99 3.91 -1.61 7.63
C SER A 99 2.89 -2.71 7.89
N ASP A 100 2.59 -2.97 9.17
CA ASP A 100 1.45 -3.79 9.59
C ASP A 100 0.16 -2.99 9.73
N LYS A 101 0.22 -1.68 9.49
CA LYS A 101 -0.93 -0.77 9.58
C LYS A 101 -1.81 -0.92 8.34
N LYS A 102 -2.58 -2.00 8.29
CA LYS A 102 -3.67 -2.18 7.32
C LYS A 102 -4.81 -1.24 7.67
N LEU A 103 -5.37 -0.60 6.66
CA LEU A 103 -6.67 0.05 6.78
C LEU A 103 -7.74 -1.00 6.56
N ILE A 104 -8.72 -1.05 7.45
CA ILE A 104 -9.90 -1.89 7.33
C ILE A 104 -11.05 -0.99 6.89
N PHE A 105 -11.69 -1.37 5.78
CA PHE A 105 -12.88 -0.71 5.28
C PHE A 105 -14.08 -1.53 5.76
N CYS A 106 -14.87 -0.97 6.67
CA CYS A 106 -16.06 -1.61 7.22
C CYS A 106 -17.30 -1.02 6.55
N PRO A 107 -17.92 -1.72 5.57
CA PRO A 107 -19.11 -1.21 4.89
C PRO A 107 -20.31 -1.18 5.84
N ASN A 108 -21.15 -0.15 5.71
CA ASN A 108 -22.50 -0.16 6.26
C ASN A 108 -23.39 -1.01 5.34
N LEU A 109 -23.81 -2.19 5.81
CA LEU A 109 -24.64 -3.12 5.04
C LEU A 109 -26.15 -2.87 5.21
N GLU A 110 -26.54 -1.84 5.96
CA GLU A 110 -27.93 -1.40 6.01
C GLU A 110 -28.36 -0.75 4.69
N GLN A 111 -29.67 -0.65 4.46
CA GLN A 111 -30.24 -0.06 3.25
C GLN A 111 -29.77 1.39 3.03
N SER A 112 -29.46 2.12 4.10
CA SER A 112 -28.93 3.48 4.05
C SER A 112 -27.46 3.57 3.60
N GLY A 113 -26.71 2.46 3.71
CA GLY A 113 -25.29 2.38 3.39
C GLY A 113 -25.00 1.88 1.97
N LEU A 114 -26.01 1.41 1.24
CA LEU A 114 -25.85 0.74 -0.05
C LEU A 114 -26.83 1.30 -1.10
N LYS A 115 -26.36 1.49 -2.33
CA LYS A 115 -27.22 1.78 -3.49
C LYS A 115 -26.68 1.06 -4.71
N CYS A 116 -27.58 0.51 -5.53
CA CYS A 116 -27.22 -0.21 -6.74
C CYS A 116 -28.11 0.25 -7.89
N LEU A 117 -27.53 0.41 -9.08
CA LEU A 117 -28.29 0.67 -10.31
C LEU A 117 -27.66 -0.07 -11.49
N SER A 118 -28.49 -0.45 -12.45
CA SER A 118 -28.06 -1.08 -13.70
C SER A 118 -28.42 -0.17 -14.86
N THR A 119 -27.48 0.07 -15.76
CA THR A 119 -27.74 0.85 -16.97
C THR A 119 -28.21 -0.07 -18.11
N PRO A 120 -28.96 0.47 -19.09
CA PRO A 120 -29.37 -0.30 -20.27
C PRO A 120 -28.19 -0.89 -21.06
N HIS A 121 -27.00 -0.29 -20.96
CA HIS A 121 -25.80 -0.72 -21.67
C HIS A 121 -24.98 -1.77 -20.91
N GLY A 122 -25.53 -2.36 -19.84
CA GLY A 122 -24.92 -3.49 -19.12
C GLY A 122 -23.88 -3.10 -18.06
N LEU A 123 -23.76 -1.81 -17.74
CA LEU A 123 -22.95 -1.34 -16.61
C LEU A 123 -23.78 -1.41 -15.33
N VAL A 124 -23.25 -2.06 -14.30
CA VAL A 124 -23.86 -2.11 -12.96
C VAL A 124 -23.04 -1.26 -12.02
N LEU A 125 -23.66 -0.27 -11.38
CA LEU A 125 -23.02 0.56 -10.37
C LEU A 125 -23.42 0.09 -8.98
N VAL A 126 -22.44 -0.12 -8.12
CA VAL A 126 -22.63 -0.45 -6.70
C VAL A 126 -21.94 0.62 -5.87
N ALA A 127 -22.72 1.36 -5.08
CA ALA A 127 -22.23 2.35 -4.13
C ALA A 127 -22.37 1.84 -2.71
N VAL A 128 -21.33 2.07 -1.90
CA VAL A 128 -21.28 1.69 -0.49
C VAL A 128 -20.67 2.81 0.36
N ALA A 129 -21.32 3.13 1.48
CA ALA A 129 -20.76 3.96 2.53
C ALA A 129 -20.23 3.08 3.67
N GLY A 130 -19.22 3.54 4.39
CA GLY A 130 -18.66 2.78 5.50
C GLY A 130 -17.63 3.56 6.30
N THR A 131 -17.00 2.91 7.27
CA THR A 131 -15.94 3.48 8.10
C THR A 131 -14.56 2.94 7.69
N ILE A 132 -13.53 3.77 7.87
CA ILE A 132 -12.13 3.37 7.70
C ILE A 132 -11.52 3.25 9.09
N HIS A 133 -10.96 2.08 9.38
CA HIS A 133 -10.32 1.79 10.66
C HIS A 133 -8.83 1.49 10.48
N ARG A 134 -8.03 1.84 11.49
CA ARG A 134 -6.69 1.29 11.70
C ARG A 134 -6.69 0.70 13.10
N GLU A 135 -6.47 -0.61 13.18
CA GLU A 135 -6.66 -1.35 14.43
C GLU A 135 -8.06 -1.05 14.99
N ASN A 136 -8.16 -0.58 16.25
CA ASN A 136 -9.44 -0.25 16.89
C ASN A 136 -9.85 1.22 16.72
N LEU A 137 -9.07 2.03 15.98
CA LEU A 137 -9.33 3.45 15.80
C LEU A 137 -10.09 3.71 14.49
N CYS A 138 -11.29 4.30 14.59
CA CYS A 138 -12.00 4.83 13.43
C CYS A 138 -11.33 6.13 12.97
N LEU A 139 -10.82 6.15 11.74
CA LEU A 139 -10.13 7.28 11.13
C LEU A 139 -11.09 8.22 10.37
N GLY A 140 -12.25 7.72 9.98
CA GLY A 140 -13.22 8.47 9.20
C GLY A 140 -14.20 7.57 8.46
N ILE A 141 -14.89 8.16 7.48
CA ILE A 141 -15.85 7.47 6.64
C ILE A 141 -15.42 7.49 5.18
N PHE A 142 -15.92 6.53 4.42
CA PHE A 142 -15.76 6.47 2.98
C PHE A 142 -17.09 6.27 2.28
N GLU A 143 -17.14 6.71 1.04
CA GLU A 143 -18.16 6.32 0.07
C GLU A 143 -17.41 5.81 -1.17
N GLN A 144 -17.71 4.60 -1.62
CA GLN A 144 -17.06 3.97 -2.75
C GLN A 144 -18.10 3.53 -3.78
N VAL A 145 -17.87 3.87 -5.04
CA VAL A 145 -18.71 3.49 -6.17
C VAL A 145 -17.89 2.60 -7.12
N PHE A 146 -18.41 1.41 -7.39
CA PHE A 146 -17.83 0.45 -8.33
C PHE A 146 -18.69 0.38 -9.58
N GLY A 147 -18.07 0.56 -10.74
CA GLY A 147 -18.69 0.24 -12.03
C GLY A 147 -18.28 -1.14 -12.48
N LEU A 148 -19.24 -2.06 -12.57
CA LEU A 148 -19.05 -3.46 -12.88
C LEU A 148 -19.65 -3.80 -14.24
N ILE A 149 -18.95 -4.62 -15.02
CA ILE A 149 -19.48 -5.22 -16.25
C ILE A 149 -19.48 -6.73 -16.06
N ARG A 150 -20.61 -7.36 -16.39
CA ARG A 150 -20.73 -8.82 -16.35
C ARG A 150 -19.94 -9.43 -17.50
N ASP A 151 -19.19 -10.50 -17.21
CA ASP A 151 -18.59 -11.34 -18.24
C ASP A 151 -19.72 -12.05 -19.02
N PRO A 152 -19.81 -11.89 -20.35
CA PRO A 152 -20.87 -12.54 -21.13
C PRO A 152 -20.68 -14.05 -21.26
N LEU A 153 -19.46 -14.58 -21.06
CA LEU A 153 -19.15 -16.00 -21.20
C LEU A 153 -19.21 -16.74 -19.87
N GLU A 154 -18.95 -16.06 -18.76
CA GLU A 154 -18.88 -16.65 -17.44
C GLU A 154 -20.00 -16.13 -16.53
N GLY A 155 -21.05 -16.96 -16.37
CA GLY A 155 -22.27 -16.72 -15.60
C GLY A 155 -22.23 -15.57 -14.61
N ASN A 156 -21.74 -15.79 -13.38
CA ASN A 156 -21.71 -14.75 -12.34
C ASN A 156 -20.33 -14.11 -12.13
N ARG A 157 -19.58 -13.90 -13.22
CA ARG A 157 -18.30 -13.20 -13.17
C ARG A 157 -18.49 -11.74 -13.56
N TRP A 158 -17.88 -10.85 -12.77
CA TRP A 158 -17.95 -9.41 -12.96
C TRP A 158 -16.55 -8.83 -13.02
N LYS A 159 -16.33 -7.92 -13.97
CA LYS A 159 -15.10 -7.15 -14.08
C LYS A 159 -15.36 -5.73 -13.60
N MET A 160 -14.49 -5.28 -12.70
CA MET A 160 -14.46 -3.89 -12.28
C MET A 160 -13.91 -3.03 -13.42
N LYS A 161 -14.75 -2.18 -13.99
CA LYS A 161 -14.37 -1.21 -15.02
C LYS A 161 -14.01 0.15 -14.42
N TYR A 162 -14.73 0.57 -13.38
CA TYR A 162 -14.51 1.85 -12.73
C TYR A 162 -14.51 1.72 -11.21
N VAL A 163 -13.74 2.58 -10.55
CA VAL A 163 -13.73 2.74 -9.10
C VAL A 163 -13.65 4.23 -8.78
N HIS A 164 -14.59 4.71 -7.99
CA HIS A 164 -14.55 6.04 -7.40
C HIS A 164 -14.55 5.89 -5.88
N LEU A 165 -13.62 6.57 -5.20
CA LEU A 165 -13.49 6.53 -3.75
C LEU A 165 -13.44 7.94 -3.19
N LYS A 166 -14.37 8.24 -2.29
CA LYS A 166 -14.45 9.49 -1.55
C LYS A 166 -14.20 9.21 -0.07
N ILE A 167 -13.25 9.90 0.53
CA ILE A 167 -12.88 9.74 1.94
C ILE A 167 -13.13 11.05 2.67
N LYS A 168 -13.75 10.98 3.85
CA LYS A 168 -13.93 12.09 4.77
C LYS A 168 -13.27 11.74 6.11
N GLY A 169 -12.28 12.52 6.52
CA GLY A 169 -11.62 12.36 7.82
C GLY A 169 -12.52 12.81 8.97
N GLN A 170 -12.33 12.19 10.14
CA GLN A 170 -12.84 12.62 11.44
C GLN A 170 -14.32 13.09 11.45
N VAL A 171 -15.25 12.13 11.48
CA VAL A 171 -16.68 12.40 11.65
C VAL A 171 -16.99 12.40 13.14
N GLY A 172 -17.29 13.56 13.71
CA GLY A 172 -17.77 13.67 15.09
C GLY A 172 -19.16 13.07 15.22
N GLY A 173 -19.26 11.77 15.52
CA GLY A 173 -20.53 11.11 15.80
C GLY A 173 -20.45 9.58 15.75
N LYS A 174 -21.20 8.91 16.62
CA LYS A 174 -21.41 7.45 16.61
C LYS A 174 -22.40 6.99 15.51
N GLN A 175 -22.76 7.86 14.57
CA GLN A 175 -23.78 7.56 13.59
C GLN A 175 -23.21 6.67 12.47
N LEU A 176 -23.99 5.67 12.06
CA LEU A 176 -23.64 4.81 10.94
C LEU A 176 -23.49 5.65 9.66
N PRO A 177 -22.43 5.44 8.86
CA PRO A 177 -22.23 6.17 7.62
C PRO A 177 -23.38 5.90 6.64
N VAL A 178 -24.03 6.96 6.18
CA VAL A 178 -25.10 6.91 5.18
C VAL A 178 -24.53 7.35 3.84
N LEU A 179 -24.97 6.67 2.77
CA LEU A 179 -24.60 7.02 1.42
C LEU A 179 -25.26 8.35 1.03
N THR A 180 -24.45 9.28 0.53
CA THR A 180 -24.88 10.60 0.05
C THR A 180 -25.04 10.66 -1.46
N TYR A 181 -24.55 9.66 -2.18
CA TYR A 181 -24.71 9.54 -3.63
C TYR A 181 -26.17 9.24 -4.00
N GLU A 182 -26.74 10.08 -4.85
CA GLU A 182 -27.96 9.77 -5.59
C GLU A 182 -27.67 9.07 -6.91
N SER A 183 -28.70 8.47 -7.51
CA SER A 183 -28.56 7.70 -8.75
C SER A 183 -27.93 8.51 -9.88
N ASP A 184 -28.29 9.80 -9.99
CA ASP A 184 -27.77 10.70 -11.00
C ASP A 184 -26.29 11.05 -10.75
N ASP A 185 -25.91 11.28 -9.49
CA ASP A 185 -24.51 11.51 -9.11
C ASP A 185 -23.64 10.30 -9.49
N MET A 186 -24.15 9.08 -9.22
CA MET A 186 -23.45 7.84 -9.55
C MET A 186 -23.23 7.68 -11.05
N LEU A 187 -24.22 8.03 -11.88
CA LEU A 187 -24.11 7.95 -13.33
C LEU A 187 -23.09 8.96 -13.88
N GLN A 188 -23.10 10.19 -13.36
CA GLN A 188 -22.20 11.26 -13.80
C GLN A 188 -20.71 10.97 -13.54
N LEU A 189 -20.39 10.11 -12.57
CA LEU A 189 -19.01 9.68 -12.31
C LEU A 189 -18.35 8.97 -13.50
N PHE A 190 -19.14 8.48 -14.47
CA PHE A 190 -18.65 7.59 -15.53
C PHE A 190 -19.06 8.06 -16.94
N THR A 191 -19.50 9.31 -17.10
CA THR A 191 -19.88 9.92 -18.38
C THR A 191 -18.77 10.76 -19.04
N THR A 192 -17.52 10.62 -18.61
CA THR A 192 -16.38 11.42 -19.12
C THR A 192 -15.45 10.61 -20.01
#